data_AF-A0A8S2W734-F1
#
_entry.id   AF-A0A8S2W734-F1
#
_cell.length_a   1.000
_cell.length_b   1.000
_cell.length_c   1.000
_cell.angle_alpha   90.00
_cell.angle_beta   90.00
_cell.angle_gamma   90.00
#
_symmetry.space_group_name_H-M   'P 1'
#
loop_
_entity.id
_entity.type
_entity.pdbx_description
1 polymer ?
#
loop_
_entity_poly.entity_id
_entity_poly.type
_entity_poly.pdbx_seq_one_letter_code
_entity_poly.pdbx_strand_id
1 'polypeptide(L)'
;MGTAFAPPYANIYVFNNEIHPLINYIKKYPSSLVRYFRFIDDVLIFIFCQSSNQVDELLTLLNNNNNLKYTFETSQTNIHFLDVNIIINHTFNRIETSLFIKSSNTFQYLEYSSSHPRHIINNIAYSLSNRIIRICSSSFNKWYEFYNLFLRLVNRGHDPPNVLSKILKCKLKNRFDLITLPRRQEKQNDNNNNFYNIIVPYHQQLPPIKQFLGEHFSTELLTNHRLIYTCSSNLSRLLTRSKYPPSFRLITPIPDPPPTTGCKKCYDPI
;
A
#
# COMPACT_ATOMS: atom_id res chain seq x y z
N MET A 1 12.20 -9.56 -3.94
CA MET A 1 11.51 -8.34 -3.45
C MET A 1 12.18 -7.89 -2.16
N GLY A 2 12.51 -6.60 -2.01
CA GLY A 2 13.11 -6.08 -0.76
C GLY A 2 14.47 -5.39 -0.92
N THR A 3 15.04 -5.33 -2.13
CA THR A 3 16.22 -4.51 -2.40
C THR A 3 15.80 -3.06 -2.61
N ALA A 4 16.39 -2.15 -1.82
CA ALA A 4 16.01 -0.73 -1.80
C ALA A 4 16.14 -0.04 -3.17
N PHE A 5 17.11 -0.47 -3.99
CA PHE A 5 17.34 0.10 -5.32
C PHE A 5 16.45 -0.50 -6.42
N ALA A 6 15.78 -1.63 -6.21
CA ALA A 6 15.02 -2.25 -7.30
C ALA A 6 13.85 -1.38 -7.84
N PRO A 7 13.02 -0.74 -7.00
CA PRO A 7 11.92 0.09 -7.50
C PRO A 7 12.34 1.24 -8.42
N PRO A 8 13.36 2.08 -8.11
CA PRO A 8 13.78 3.13 -9.03
C PRO A 8 14.35 2.58 -10.34
N TYR A 9 15.10 1.48 -10.30
CA TYR A 9 15.61 0.84 -11.53
C TYR A 9 14.48 0.31 -12.42
N ALA A 10 13.49 -0.38 -11.83
CA ALA A 10 12.31 -0.85 -12.56
C ALA A 10 11.56 0.33 -13.22
N ASN A 11 11.36 1.42 -12.48
CA ASN A 11 10.71 2.62 -13.01
C ASN A 11 11.44 3.23 -14.21
N ILE A 12 12.78 3.28 -14.20
CA ILE A 12 13.59 3.79 -15.31
C ILE A 12 13.47 2.86 -16.51
N TYR A 13 13.60 1.54 -16.29
CA TYR A 13 13.52 0.54 -17.35
C TYR A 13 12.18 0.58 -18.08
N VAL A 14 11.08 0.54 -17.32
CA VAL A 14 9.71 0.61 -17.85
C VAL A 14 9.49 1.95 -18.57
N PHE A 15 9.98 3.06 -18.01
CA PHE A 15 9.86 4.37 -18.65
C PHE A 15 10.52 4.43 -20.02
N ASN A 16 11.73 3.88 -20.15
CA ASN A 16 12.45 3.85 -21.42
C ASN A 16 11.72 3.01 -22.49
N ASN A 17 11.06 1.93 -22.07
CA ASN A 17 10.29 1.07 -22.97
C ASN A 17 8.94 1.69 -23.41
N GLU A 18 8.34 2.55 -22.59
CA GLU A 18 7.02 3.15 -22.87
C GLU A 18 7.10 4.49 -23.61
N ILE A 19 8.13 5.30 -23.32
CA ILE A 19 8.17 6.69 -23.78
C ILE A 19 8.26 6.80 -25.31
N HIS A 20 9.07 5.97 -25.96
CA HIS A 20 9.24 6.01 -27.42
C HIS A 20 7.95 5.61 -28.17
N PRO A 21 7.29 4.47 -27.85
CA PRO A 21 5.98 4.12 -28.39
C PRO A 21 4.94 5.23 -28.19
N LEU A 22 4.84 5.78 -26.97
CA LEU A 22 3.86 6.82 -26.66
C LEU A 22 4.12 8.11 -27.44
N ILE A 23 5.37 8.56 -27.55
CA ILE A 23 5.72 9.75 -28.34
C ILE A 23 5.37 9.54 -29.82
N ASN A 24 5.70 8.37 -30.38
CA ASN A 24 5.40 8.06 -31.78
C ASN A 24 3.89 8.05 -32.04
N TYR A 25 3.12 7.47 -31.12
CA TYR A 25 1.66 7.47 -31.18
C TYR A 25 1.08 8.89 -31.13
N ILE A 26 1.54 9.73 -30.21
CA ILE A 26 1.09 11.13 -30.07
C ILE A 26 1.42 11.95 -31.32
N LYS A 27 2.60 11.73 -31.93
CA LYS A 27 2.97 12.39 -33.19
C LYS A 27 2.03 12.03 -34.34
N LYS A 28 1.61 10.77 -34.41
CA LYS A 28 0.69 10.28 -35.45
C LYS A 28 -0.75 10.75 -35.20
N TYR A 29 -1.19 10.74 -33.95
CA TYR A 29 -2.54 11.11 -33.53
C TYR A 29 -2.49 12.25 -32.49
N PRO A 30 -2.29 13.50 -32.93
CA PRO A 30 -2.29 14.64 -32.03
C PRO A 30 -3.62 14.72 -31.26
N SER A 31 -3.54 15.02 -29.96
CA SER A 31 -4.69 15.11 -29.04
C SER A 31 -5.43 13.81 -28.70
N SER A 32 -4.96 12.65 -29.17
CA SER A 32 -5.54 11.35 -28.79
C SER A 32 -5.24 10.97 -27.33
N LEU A 33 -4.06 11.29 -26.81
CA LEU A 33 -3.69 10.98 -25.42
C LEU A 33 -4.24 12.05 -24.46
N VAL A 34 -5.21 11.67 -23.63
CA VAL A 34 -5.85 12.58 -22.66
C VAL A 34 -5.07 12.61 -21.35
N ARG A 35 -4.77 11.43 -20.79
CA ARG A 35 -4.01 11.28 -19.54
C ARG A 35 -3.25 9.95 -19.52
N TYR A 36 -2.08 9.98 -18.90
CA TYR A 36 -1.28 8.80 -18.60
C TYR A 36 -0.92 8.83 -17.11
N PHE A 37 -1.24 7.74 -16.41
CA PHE A 37 -0.89 7.52 -15.01
C PHE A 37 -0.11 6.22 -14.89
N ARG A 38 0.90 6.20 -14.03
CA ARG A 38 1.68 5.00 -13.73
C ARG A 38 1.93 4.89 -12.23
N PHE A 39 1.77 3.70 -11.69
CA PHE A 39 2.18 3.34 -10.35
C PHE A 39 2.97 2.03 -10.38
N ILE A 40 4.30 2.15 -10.32
CA ILE A 40 5.24 1.03 -10.48
C ILE A 40 4.98 0.34 -11.83
N ASP A 41 4.38 -0.85 -11.81
CA ASP A 41 4.14 -1.67 -12.99
C ASP A 41 2.71 -1.49 -13.55
N ASP A 42 1.80 -0.88 -12.78
CA ASP A 42 0.42 -0.65 -13.19
C ASP A 42 0.30 0.67 -13.96
N VAL A 43 -0.26 0.61 -15.17
CA VAL A 43 -0.44 1.76 -16.06
C VAL A 43 -1.92 1.98 -16.35
N LEU A 44 -2.35 3.24 -16.33
CA LEU A 44 -3.69 3.66 -16.73
C LEU A 44 -3.58 4.78 -17.77
N ILE A 45 -4.20 4.57 -18.93
CA ILE A 45 -4.18 5.52 -20.04
C ILE A 45 -5.61 5.87 -20.42
N PHE A 46 -5.90 7.18 -20.45
CA PHE A 46 -7.11 7.71 -21.08
C PHE A 46 -6.77 8.18 -22.48
N ILE A 47 -7.42 7.58 -23.47
CA ILE A 47 -7.23 7.88 -24.88
C ILE A 47 -8.57 8.28 -25.47
N PHE A 48 -8.61 9.42 -26.13
CA PHE A 48 -9.68 9.80 -27.02
C PHE A 48 -9.41 9.17 -28.38
N CYS A 49 -10.25 8.21 -28.76
CA CYS A 49 -10.11 7.50 -30.03
C CYS A 49 -11.21 7.94 -30.99
N GLN A 50 -10.84 8.24 -32.23
CA GLN A 50 -11.79 8.48 -33.33
C GLN A 50 -12.14 7.17 -34.06
N SER A 51 -11.28 6.15 -33.97
CA SER A 51 -11.49 4.82 -34.53
C SER A 51 -10.96 3.74 -33.59
N SER A 52 -11.53 2.53 -33.64
CA SER A 52 -11.09 1.39 -32.82
C SER A 52 -9.63 1.00 -33.07
N ASN A 53 -9.17 1.13 -34.32
CA ASN A 53 -7.83 0.74 -34.75
C ASN A 53 -6.71 1.53 -34.04
N GLN A 54 -7.02 2.74 -33.54
CA GLN A 54 -6.05 3.56 -32.80
C GLN A 54 -5.60 2.88 -31.49
N VAL A 55 -6.53 2.21 -30.80
CA VAL A 55 -6.20 1.47 -29.57
C VAL A 55 -5.28 0.31 -29.90
N ASP A 56 -5.65 -0.52 -30.87
CA ASP A 56 -4.85 -1.69 -31.27
C ASP A 56 -3.45 -1.30 -31.74
N GLU A 57 -3.33 -0.18 -32.47
CA GLU A 57 -2.02 0.36 -32.87
C GLU A 57 -1.18 0.77 -31.65
N LEU A 58 -1.76 1.45 -30.66
CA LEU A 58 -1.03 1.77 -29.43
C LEU A 58 -0.60 0.51 -28.68
N LEU A 59 -1.48 -0.48 -28.56
CA LEU A 59 -1.18 -1.74 -27.87
C LEU A 59 -0.05 -2.51 -28.57
N THR A 60 -0.08 -2.57 -29.89
CA THR A 60 0.99 -3.19 -30.69
C THR A 60 2.31 -2.44 -30.52
N LEU A 61 2.30 -1.10 -30.60
CA LEU A 61 3.50 -0.28 -30.39
C LEU A 61 4.13 -0.51 -29.00
N LEU A 62 3.31 -0.62 -27.95
CA LEU A 62 3.78 -0.90 -26.58
C LEU A 62 4.36 -2.32 -26.43
N ASN A 63 3.79 -3.31 -27.14
CA ASN A 63 4.24 -4.71 -27.09
C ASN A 63 5.27 -5.09 -28.16
N ASN A 64 5.77 -4.16 -28.95
CA ASN A 64 6.80 -4.42 -29.96
C ASN A 64 8.18 -4.75 -29.36
N ASN A 65 8.36 -4.59 -28.05
CA ASN A 65 9.61 -4.93 -27.36
C ASN A 65 9.66 -6.41 -26.96
N ASN A 66 10.77 -7.08 -27.25
CA ASN A 66 10.92 -8.52 -26.98
C ASN A 66 11.02 -8.87 -25.48
N ASN A 67 11.48 -7.92 -24.65
CA ASN A 67 11.84 -8.19 -23.26
C ASN A 67 10.73 -7.86 -22.25
N LEU A 68 9.74 -7.06 -22.65
CA LEU A 68 8.64 -6.64 -21.78
C LEU A 68 7.34 -6.69 -22.58
N LYS A 69 6.41 -7.53 -22.13
CA LYS A 69 5.08 -7.68 -22.71
C LYS A 69 4.04 -7.25 -21.69
N TYR A 70 3.20 -6.30 -22.08
CA TYR A 70 2.08 -5.83 -21.30
C TYR A 70 0.82 -6.66 -21.58
N THR A 71 0.08 -6.92 -20.52
CA THR A 71 -1.31 -7.37 -20.58
C THR A 71 -2.20 -6.13 -20.53
N PHE A 72 -3.17 -6.04 -21.44
CA PHE A 72 -4.03 -4.87 -21.55
C PHE A 72 -5.49 -5.24 -21.29
N GLU A 73 -6.19 -4.33 -20.63
CA GLU A 73 -7.64 -4.34 -20.50
C GLU A 73 -8.15 -2.98 -21.01
N THR A 74 -9.13 -3.00 -21.91
CA THR A 74 -9.71 -1.79 -22.49
C THR A 74 -11.21 -1.77 -22.24
N SER A 75 -11.74 -0.59 -21.94
CA SER A 75 -13.16 -0.41 -21.66
C SER A 75 -13.57 1.03 -21.89
N GLN A 76 -14.78 1.20 -22.39
CA GLN A 76 -15.39 2.51 -22.61
C GLN A 76 -16.27 2.96 -21.43
N THR A 77 -16.61 2.05 -20.53
CA THR A 77 -17.58 2.30 -19.45
C THR A 77 -16.93 2.33 -18.08
N ASN A 78 -16.06 1.38 -17.77
CA ASN A 78 -15.35 1.32 -16.50
C ASN A 78 -14.01 0.58 -16.59
N ILE A 79 -13.05 0.99 -15.77
CA ILE A 79 -11.76 0.30 -15.67
C ILE A 79 -11.25 0.34 -14.24
N HIS A 80 -10.52 -0.70 -13.87
CA HIS A 80 -9.96 -0.83 -12.53
C HIS A 80 -8.51 -0.35 -12.53
N PHE A 81 -8.16 0.50 -11.57
CA PHE A 81 -6.78 0.94 -11.35
C PHE A 81 -6.50 1.00 -9.85
N LEU A 82 -5.56 0.17 -9.38
CA LEU A 82 -5.26 0.00 -7.97
C LEU A 82 -6.53 -0.34 -7.15
N ASP A 83 -6.85 0.49 -6.16
CA ASP A 83 -8.00 0.36 -5.26
C ASP A 83 -9.27 1.07 -5.79
N VAL A 84 -9.24 1.58 -7.03
CA VAL A 84 -10.27 2.44 -7.60
C VAL A 84 -10.90 1.80 -8.83
N ASN A 85 -12.23 1.73 -8.85
CA ASN A 85 -13.01 1.47 -10.04
C ASN A 85 -13.46 2.81 -10.62
N ILE A 86 -12.94 3.14 -11.80
CA ILE A 86 -13.19 4.38 -12.51
C ILE A 86 -14.33 4.12 -13.49
N ILE A 87 -15.39 4.92 -13.40
CA ILE A 87 -16.62 4.74 -14.18
C ILE A 87 -16.84 6.01 -15.00
N ILE A 88 -17.03 5.84 -16.30
CA ILE A 88 -17.42 6.92 -17.21
C ILE A 88 -18.95 6.97 -17.20
N ASN A 89 -19.50 7.99 -16.54
CA ASN A 89 -20.93 8.18 -16.49
C ASN A 89 -21.38 9.08 -17.65
N HIS A 90 -21.83 8.44 -18.73
CA HIS A 90 -22.29 9.13 -19.95
C HIS A 90 -23.57 9.94 -19.75
N THR A 91 -24.43 9.61 -18.79
CA THR A 91 -25.68 10.37 -18.58
C THR A 91 -25.42 11.75 -17.96
N PHE A 92 -24.43 11.83 -17.06
CA PHE A 92 -24.04 13.07 -16.39
C PHE A 92 -22.74 13.66 -16.93
N ASN A 93 -22.18 13.11 -18.00
CA ASN A 93 -20.88 13.49 -18.58
C ASN A 93 -19.78 13.73 -17.54
N ARG A 94 -19.63 12.78 -16.60
CA ARG A 94 -18.65 12.89 -15.52
C ARG A 94 -17.96 11.57 -15.22
N ILE A 95 -16.75 11.65 -14.69
CA ILE A 95 -16.05 10.49 -14.16
C ILE A 95 -16.53 10.25 -12.72
N GLU A 96 -17.02 9.06 -12.47
CA GLU A 96 -17.33 8.57 -11.14
C GLU A 96 -16.26 7.58 -10.68
N THR A 97 -16.11 7.48 -9.36
CA THR A 97 -15.14 6.60 -8.73
C THR A 97 -15.85 5.78 -7.67
N SER A 98 -15.51 4.50 -7.60
CA SER A 98 -16.00 3.55 -6.60
C SER A 98 -14.87 2.67 -6.12
N LEU A 99 -15.07 1.96 -5.03
CA LEU A 99 -14.05 1.13 -4.40
C LEU A 99 -13.90 -0.17 -5.19
N PHE A 100 -12.69 -0.46 -5.69
CA PHE A 100 -12.40 -1.75 -6.31
C PHE A 100 -11.81 -2.71 -5.28
N ILE A 101 -12.32 -3.94 -5.25
CA ILE A 101 -11.86 -4.99 -4.37
C ILE A 101 -11.62 -6.23 -5.20
N LYS A 102 -10.38 -6.73 -5.20
CA LYS A 102 -10.05 -7.99 -5.86
C LYS A 102 -10.85 -9.15 -5.23
N SER A 103 -11.27 -10.10 -6.06
CA SER A 103 -11.98 -11.31 -5.63
C SER A 103 -11.20 -12.13 -4.60
N SER A 104 -9.88 -12.03 -4.59
CA SER A 104 -8.99 -12.66 -3.60
C SER A 104 -9.02 -12.00 -2.22
N ASN A 105 -9.65 -10.84 -2.06
CA ASN A 105 -9.74 -10.18 -0.77
C ASN A 105 -10.79 -10.86 0.12
N THR A 106 -10.32 -11.52 1.18
CA THR A 106 -11.15 -12.26 2.14
C THR A 106 -11.73 -11.38 3.25
N PHE A 107 -11.42 -10.09 3.28
CA PHE A 107 -11.83 -9.15 4.34
C PHE A 107 -11.42 -9.60 5.76
N GLN A 108 -10.27 -10.27 5.88
CA GLN A 108 -9.71 -10.70 7.17
C GLN A 108 -9.17 -9.52 8.01
N TYR A 109 -10.08 -8.65 8.45
CA TYR A 109 -9.75 -7.60 9.41
C TYR A 109 -9.35 -8.20 10.75
N LEU A 110 -8.54 -7.47 11.52
CA LEU A 110 -8.20 -7.88 12.89
C LEU A 110 -9.47 -8.09 13.70
N GLU A 111 -9.52 -9.23 14.38
CA GLU A 111 -10.61 -9.55 15.30
C GLU A 111 -10.54 -8.65 16.53
N TYR A 112 -11.70 -8.31 17.09
CA TYR A 112 -11.74 -7.44 18.26
C TYR A 112 -11.08 -8.06 19.50
N SER A 113 -11.19 -9.39 19.63
CA SER A 113 -10.56 -10.21 20.68
C SER A 113 -9.05 -10.41 20.50
N SER A 114 -8.48 -9.99 19.37
CA SER A 114 -7.07 -10.26 19.08
C SER A 114 -6.12 -9.49 20.00
N SER A 115 -4.93 -10.04 20.24
CA SER A 115 -3.90 -9.43 21.10
C SER A 115 -3.18 -8.26 20.39
N HIS A 116 -3.95 -7.21 20.07
CA HIS A 116 -3.45 -5.95 19.52
C HIS A 116 -3.91 -4.77 20.39
N PRO A 117 -3.15 -3.67 20.44
CA PRO A 117 -3.57 -2.46 21.12
C PRO A 117 -4.97 -2.02 20.69
N ARG A 118 -5.86 -1.76 21.66
CA ARG A 118 -7.26 -1.37 21.43
C ARG A 118 -7.40 -0.18 20.48
N HIS A 119 -6.48 0.78 20.55
CA HIS A 119 -6.50 1.95 19.67
C HIS A 119 -6.27 1.58 18.19
N ILE A 120 -5.51 0.53 17.88
CA ILE A 120 -5.29 0.05 16.52
C ILE A 120 -6.58 -0.57 15.99
N ILE A 121 -7.18 -1.49 16.76
CA ILE A 121 -8.43 -2.17 16.42
C ILE A 121 -9.54 -1.13 16.17
N ASN A 122 -9.71 -0.19 17.10
CA ASN A 122 -10.71 0.88 17.00
C ASN A 122 -10.47 1.84 15.80
N ASN A 123 -9.23 1.96 15.34
CA ASN A 123 -8.89 2.81 14.19
C ASN A 123 -9.14 2.13 12.84
N ILE A 124 -9.41 0.82 12.80
CA ILE A 124 -9.72 0.10 11.55
C ILE A 124 -10.98 0.69 10.91
N ALA A 125 -12.07 0.80 11.67
CA ALA A 125 -13.32 1.40 11.18
C ALA A 125 -13.10 2.82 10.62
N TYR A 126 -12.34 3.63 11.35
CA TYR A 126 -12.04 5.01 10.95
C TYR A 126 -11.17 5.09 9.68
N SER A 127 -10.10 4.30 9.60
CA SER A 127 -9.18 4.30 8.46
C SER A 127 -9.85 3.80 7.17
N LEU A 128 -10.62 2.71 7.25
CA LEU A 128 -11.40 2.17 6.13
C LEU A 128 -12.51 3.13 5.71
N SER A 129 -13.17 3.79 6.67
CA SER A 129 -14.16 4.82 6.37
C SER A 129 -13.56 6.00 5.61
N ASN A 130 -12.39 6.49 6.01
CA ASN A 130 -11.71 7.55 5.26
C ASN A 130 -11.32 7.09 3.84
N ARG A 131 -10.95 5.80 3.66
CA ARG A 131 -10.69 5.23 2.32
C ARG A 131 -11.94 5.28 1.44
N ILE A 132 -13.10 4.88 1.96
CA ILE A 132 -14.37 4.94 1.24
C ILE A 132 -14.68 6.37 0.79
N ILE A 133 -14.51 7.37 1.67
CA ILE A 133 -14.80 8.77 1.33
C ILE A 133 -13.84 9.31 0.27
N ARG A 134 -12.55 8.97 0.36
CA ARG A 134 -11.55 9.41 -0.63
C ARG A 134 -11.82 8.84 -2.01
N ILE A 135 -12.25 7.59 -2.09
CA ILE A 135 -12.40 6.87 -3.36
C ILE A 135 -13.79 7.08 -3.95
N CYS A 136 -14.87 6.89 -3.19
CA CYS A 136 -16.22 6.90 -3.76
C CYS A 136 -16.72 8.33 -4.07
N SER A 137 -17.24 8.57 -5.28
CA SER A 137 -17.87 9.86 -5.68
C SER A 137 -19.34 9.90 -5.36
N SER A 138 -20.09 8.91 -5.81
CA SER A 138 -21.52 8.80 -5.61
C SER A 138 -21.87 8.61 -4.14
N SER A 139 -22.90 9.32 -3.67
CA SER A 139 -23.47 9.15 -2.33
C SER A 139 -24.02 7.75 -2.12
N PHE A 140 -24.64 7.17 -3.15
CA PHE A 140 -25.17 5.80 -3.15
C PHE A 140 -24.04 4.78 -2.92
N ASN A 141 -22.96 4.88 -3.70
CA ASN A 141 -21.80 3.98 -3.56
C ASN A 141 -21.14 4.12 -2.17
N LYS A 142 -21.04 5.34 -1.64
CA LYS A 142 -20.54 5.54 -0.27
C LYS A 142 -21.42 4.83 0.76
N TRP A 143 -22.74 4.99 0.66
CA TRP A 143 -23.68 4.36 1.58
C TRP A 143 -23.57 2.84 1.55
N TYR A 144 -23.54 2.25 0.34
CA TYR A 144 -23.39 0.81 0.15
C TYR A 144 -22.08 0.28 0.75
N GLU A 145 -20.95 0.95 0.49
CA GLU A 145 -19.66 0.55 1.04
C GLU A 145 -19.59 0.71 2.57
N PHE A 146 -20.21 1.76 3.13
CA PHE A 146 -20.29 1.91 4.58
C PHE A 146 -21.13 0.82 5.24
N TYR A 147 -22.24 0.44 4.62
CA TYR A 147 -23.09 -0.65 5.10
C TYR A 147 -22.32 -1.97 5.11
N ASN A 148 -21.66 -2.30 4.00
CA ASN A 148 -20.83 -3.51 3.91
C ASN A 148 -19.66 -3.49 4.90
N LEU A 149 -19.00 -2.35 5.08
CA LEU A 149 -17.93 -2.19 6.07
C LEU A 149 -18.45 -2.45 7.49
N PHE A 150 -19.61 -1.90 7.83
CA PHE A 150 -20.25 -2.10 9.13
C PHE A 150 -20.51 -3.58 9.39
N LEU A 151 -21.18 -4.27 8.45
CA LEU A 151 -21.46 -5.71 8.56
C LEU A 151 -20.18 -6.53 8.73
N ARG A 152 -19.15 -6.27 7.91
CA ARG A 152 -17.87 -7.00 7.97
C ARG A 152 -17.19 -6.83 9.33
N LEU A 153 -17.21 -5.64 9.91
CA LEU A 153 -16.58 -5.39 11.22
C LEU A 153 -17.38 -6.00 12.37
N VAL A 154 -18.71 -5.88 12.36
CA VAL A 154 -19.57 -6.49 13.37
C VAL A 154 -19.42 -8.02 13.37
N ASN A 155 -19.36 -8.64 12.19
CA ASN A 155 -19.12 -10.08 12.05
C ASN A 155 -17.72 -10.51 12.56
N ARG A 156 -16.77 -9.57 12.71
CA ARG A 156 -15.44 -9.81 13.30
C ARG A 156 -15.38 -9.46 14.80
N GLY A 157 -16.54 -9.29 15.44
CA GLY A 157 -16.68 -9.04 16.88
C GLY A 157 -16.44 -7.59 17.29
N HIS A 158 -16.39 -6.63 16.34
CA HIS A 158 -16.27 -5.22 16.69
C HIS A 158 -17.58 -4.69 17.26
N ASP A 159 -17.46 -3.84 18.29
CA ASP A 159 -18.60 -3.22 18.96
C ASP A 159 -19.41 -2.30 18.01
N PRO A 160 -20.69 -2.63 17.69
CA PRO A 160 -21.51 -1.89 16.73
C PRO A 160 -21.60 -0.37 16.96
N PRO A 161 -21.93 0.14 18.18
CA PRO A 161 -22.00 1.58 18.44
C PRO A 161 -20.65 2.28 18.20
N ASN A 162 -19.54 1.67 18.58
CA ASN A 162 -18.21 2.23 18.33
C ASN A 162 -17.93 2.32 16.82
N VAL A 163 -18.17 1.24 16.05
CA VAL A 163 -18.00 1.25 14.59
C VAL A 163 -18.86 2.34 13.94
N LEU A 164 -20.13 2.43 14.33
CA LEU A 164 -21.04 3.45 13.82
C LEU A 164 -20.54 4.87 14.13
N SER A 165 -20.08 5.12 15.36
CA SER A 165 -19.53 6.42 15.76
C SER A 165 -18.35 6.84 14.88
N LYS A 166 -17.46 5.89 14.49
CA LYS A 166 -16.32 6.17 13.61
C LYS A 166 -16.77 6.47 12.19
N ILE A 167 -17.73 5.71 11.67
CA ILE A 167 -18.30 5.94 10.33
C ILE A 167 -18.95 7.33 10.27
N LEU A 168 -19.78 7.68 11.26
CA LEU A 168 -20.44 8.98 11.34
C LEU A 168 -19.42 10.13 11.42
N LYS A 169 -18.40 9.99 12.27
CA LYS A 169 -17.31 10.96 12.37
C LYS A 169 -16.60 11.18 11.03
N CYS A 170 -16.42 10.12 10.24
CA CYS A 170 -15.84 10.23 8.91
C CYS A 170 -16.78 10.91 7.92
N LYS A 171 -18.09 10.59 7.93
CA LYS A 171 -19.09 11.16 7.01
C LYS A 171 -19.18 12.69 7.06
N LEU A 172 -18.85 13.30 8.21
CA LEU A 172 -18.82 14.75 8.37
C LEU A 172 -17.68 15.44 7.61
N LYS A 173 -16.70 14.69 7.08
CA LYS A 173 -15.54 15.27 6.42
C LYS A 173 -15.79 15.52 4.94
N ASN A 174 -15.22 16.61 4.44
CA ASN A 174 -15.18 16.88 3.01
C ASN A 174 -14.23 15.92 2.30
N ARG A 175 -14.69 15.38 1.16
CA ARG A 175 -13.88 14.52 0.31
C ARG A 175 -12.65 15.26 -0.23
N PHE A 176 -12.83 16.52 -0.64
CA PHE A 176 -11.76 17.33 -1.22
C PHE A 176 -10.58 17.42 -0.26
N ASP A 177 -10.83 17.81 0.99
CA ASP A 177 -9.82 17.89 2.04
C ASP A 177 -9.08 16.55 2.18
N LEU A 178 -9.78 15.42 2.23
CA LEU A 178 -9.15 14.11 2.36
C LEU A 178 -8.27 13.69 1.17
N ILE A 179 -8.47 14.28 -0.01
CA ILE A 179 -7.65 14.05 -1.20
C ILE A 179 -6.46 15.02 -1.21
N THR A 180 -6.70 16.29 -0.86
CA THR A 180 -5.71 17.36 -0.92
C THR A 180 -4.84 17.46 0.32
N LEU A 181 -5.18 16.76 1.41
CA LEU A 181 -4.45 16.77 2.66
C LEU A 181 -2.95 16.64 2.34
N PRO A 182 -2.15 17.68 2.68
CA PRO A 182 -0.74 17.68 2.34
C PRO A 182 -0.11 16.45 2.95
N ARG A 183 0.61 15.69 2.12
CA ARG A 183 1.53 14.63 2.50
C ARG A 183 2.24 15.11 3.76
N ARG A 184 1.88 14.53 4.92
CA ARG A 184 2.31 14.85 6.29
C ARG A 184 3.24 16.07 6.24
N GLN A 185 2.70 17.30 6.31
CA GLN A 185 3.55 18.50 6.39
C GLN A 185 4.66 18.08 7.33
N GLU A 186 5.91 18.07 6.82
CA GLU A 186 7.06 17.91 7.67
C GLU A 186 6.78 18.93 8.75
N LYS A 187 6.41 18.44 9.95
CA LYS A 187 6.38 19.32 11.10
C LYS A 187 7.75 19.93 11.01
N GLN A 188 7.82 21.25 10.76
CA GLN A 188 9.08 21.99 10.76
C GLN A 188 9.90 21.34 11.84
N ASN A 189 11.06 20.80 11.49
CA ASN A 189 11.86 20.03 12.43
C ASN A 189 11.98 20.89 13.69
N ASP A 190 11.17 20.60 14.70
CA ASP A 190 11.35 21.09 16.03
C ASP A 190 12.61 20.35 16.45
N ASN A 191 13.76 20.89 16.04
CA ASN A 191 15.11 20.41 16.35
C ASN A 191 15.33 20.35 17.88
N ASN A 192 14.36 20.79 18.67
CA ASN A 192 14.37 20.83 20.12
C ASN A 192 13.50 19.76 20.79
N ASN A 193 12.69 18.96 20.07
CA ASN A 193 11.92 17.88 20.68
C ASN A 193 12.54 16.51 20.33
N ASN A 194 13.59 16.15 21.08
CA ASN A 194 14.13 14.78 21.10
C ASN A 194 13.06 13.81 21.62
N PHE A 195 12.22 13.30 20.72
CA PHE A 195 11.29 12.24 21.05
C PHE A 195 12.02 10.90 21.12
N TYR A 196 12.07 10.29 22.29
CA TYR A 196 12.63 8.95 22.45
C TYR A 196 11.53 7.89 22.26
N ASN A 197 11.82 6.83 21.52
CA ASN A 197 10.86 5.75 21.29
C ASN A 197 11.02 4.67 22.37
N ILE A 198 10.00 4.45 23.18
CA ILE A 198 9.93 3.33 24.11
C ILE A 198 9.24 2.18 23.40
N ILE A 199 9.98 1.10 23.13
CA ILE A 199 9.49 -0.05 22.39
C ILE A 199 9.15 -1.16 23.38
N VAL A 200 7.88 -1.58 23.43
CA VAL A 200 7.40 -2.59 24.38
C VAL A 200 6.55 -3.63 23.66
N PRO A 201 6.71 -4.94 23.93
CA PRO A 201 5.80 -5.95 23.40
C PRO A 201 4.38 -5.73 23.95
N TYR A 202 3.38 -5.74 23.07
CA TYR A 202 1.99 -5.67 23.50
C TYR A 202 1.49 -7.03 24.01
N HIS A 203 0.80 -7.02 25.14
CA HIS A 203 0.09 -8.17 25.67
C HIS A 203 -1.21 -7.71 26.34
N GLN A 204 -2.32 -8.41 26.13
CA GLN A 204 -3.63 -8.01 26.68
C GLN A 204 -3.69 -8.01 28.21
N GLN A 205 -2.90 -8.86 28.87
CA GLN A 205 -2.84 -8.94 30.33
C GLN A 205 -1.99 -7.84 30.98
N LEU A 206 -1.18 -7.12 30.19
CA LEU A 206 -0.40 -6.02 30.74
C LEU A 206 -1.33 -4.84 31.04
N PRO A 207 -1.09 -4.11 32.14
CA PRO A 207 -1.82 -2.89 32.40
C PRO A 207 -1.59 -1.91 31.23
N PRO A 208 -2.50 -0.94 31.02
CA PRO A 208 -2.32 0.09 30.02
C PRO A 208 -1.02 0.87 30.32
N ILE A 209 0.08 0.49 29.63
CA ILE A 209 1.45 0.96 29.92
C ILE A 209 1.54 2.48 29.92
N LYS A 210 0.76 3.15 29.06
CA LYS A 210 0.72 4.62 29.04
C LYS A 210 0.15 5.23 30.32
N GLN A 211 -0.89 4.62 30.89
CA GLN A 211 -1.48 5.06 32.15
C GLN A 211 -0.54 4.72 33.31
N PHE A 212 -0.04 3.49 33.34
CA PHE A 212 0.95 3.05 34.33
C PHE A 212 2.19 3.96 34.37
N LEU A 213 2.74 4.32 33.21
CA LEU A 213 3.88 5.23 33.13
C LEU A 213 3.51 6.65 33.60
N GLY A 214 2.28 7.11 33.39
CA GLY A 214 1.84 8.43 33.85
C GLY A 214 1.54 8.49 35.34
N GLU A 215 1.18 7.37 35.95
CA GLU A 215 0.95 7.26 37.40
C GLU A 215 2.27 7.15 38.17
N HIS A 216 3.26 6.46 37.62
CA HIS A 216 4.51 6.15 38.33
C HIS A 216 5.73 6.99 37.93
N PHE A 217 5.69 7.70 36.79
CA PHE A 217 6.82 8.52 36.32
C PHE A 217 6.39 9.96 36.08
N SER A 218 7.36 10.87 36.04
CA SER A 218 7.14 12.29 35.76
C SER A 218 6.46 12.50 34.42
N THR A 219 5.57 13.49 34.34
CA THR A 219 4.83 13.86 33.12
C THR A 219 5.77 14.21 31.96
N GLU A 220 6.98 14.71 32.26
CA GLU A 220 8.06 14.98 31.31
C GLU A 220 8.51 13.73 30.53
N LEU A 221 8.47 12.55 31.17
CA LEU A 221 8.81 11.29 30.53
C LEU A 221 7.75 10.94 29.47
N LEU A 222 6.48 11.22 29.72
CA LEU A 222 5.40 10.99 28.75
C LEU A 222 5.31 12.03 27.64
N THR A 223 5.74 13.27 27.88
CA THR A 223 5.71 14.33 26.84
C THR A 223 6.80 14.11 25.81
N ASN A 224 7.97 13.64 26.23
CA ASN A 224 9.14 13.47 25.37
C ASN A 224 9.32 12.05 24.82
N HIS A 225 8.45 11.10 25.19
CA HIS A 225 8.60 9.70 24.73
C HIS A 225 7.37 9.20 23.97
N ARG A 226 7.62 8.44 22.89
CA ARG A 226 6.58 7.75 22.12
C ARG A 226 6.59 6.27 22.46
N LEU A 227 5.46 5.76 22.95
CA LEU A 227 5.25 4.34 23.16
C LEU A 227 4.92 3.65 21.83
N ILE A 228 5.76 2.70 21.44
CA ILE A 228 5.59 1.87 20.26
C ILE A 228 5.41 0.43 20.72
N TYR A 229 4.31 -0.18 20.29
CA TYR A 229 4.02 -1.57 20.58
C TYR A 229 4.61 -2.48 19.52
N THR A 230 5.35 -3.50 19.93
CA THR A 230 5.80 -4.60 19.07
C THR A 230 4.97 -5.85 19.31
N CYS A 231 4.95 -6.73 18.32
CA CYS A 231 4.38 -8.06 18.48
C CYS A 231 5.26 -8.88 19.45
N SER A 232 4.64 -9.48 20.47
CA SER A 232 5.32 -10.43 21.35
C SER A 232 5.87 -11.62 20.55
N SER A 233 6.91 -12.28 21.07
CA SER A 233 7.43 -13.49 20.44
C SER A 233 6.40 -14.62 20.58
N ASN A 234 5.76 -15.00 19.47
CA ASN A 234 4.89 -16.18 19.44
C ASN A 234 5.72 -17.48 19.53
N LEU A 235 5.05 -18.57 19.92
CA LEU A 235 5.62 -19.92 19.98
C LEU A 235 6.34 -20.29 18.69
N SER A 236 5.78 -19.95 17.53
CA SER A 236 6.46 -20.13 16.24
C SER A 236 7.80 -19.40 16.22
N ARG A 237 7.86 -18.10 16.53
CA ARG A 237 9.11 -17.32 16.59
C ARG A 237 10.13 -17.82 17.62
N LEU A 238 9.66 -18.42 18.72
CA LEU A 238 10.51 -19.01 19.74
C LEU A 238 11.08 -20.35 19.28
N LEU A 239 10.25 -21.18 18.65
CA LEU A 239 10.58 -22.54 18.19
C LEU A 239 11.27 -22.57 16.82
N THR A 240 11.03 -21.59 15.95
CA THR A 240 11.65 -21.48 14.62
C THR A 240 12.94 -20.67 14.64
N ARG A 241 13.57 -20.48 15.81
CA ARG A 241 14.95 -20.00 15.89
C ARG A 241 15.88 -21.06 15.29
N SER A 242 15.95 -21.16 13.97
CA SER A 242 17.19 -21.52 13.28
C SER A 242 18.12 -20.31 13.42
N LYS A 243 18.60 -20.04 14.64
CA LYS A 243 19.80 -19.23 14.78
C LYS A 243 20.90 -20.07 14.16
N TYR A 244 21.24 -19.80 12.90
CA TYR A 244 22.65 -19.93 12.56
C TYR A 244 23.37 -19.10 13.63
N PRO A 245 24.28 -19.70 14.43
CA PRO A 245 25.08 -18.89 15.32
C PRO A 245 25.69 -17.77 14.46
N PRO A 246 25.77 -16.52 14.95
CA PRO A 246 26.56 -15.53 14.24
C PRO A 246 27.90 -16.20 14.01
N SER A 247 28.27 -16.42 12.75
CA SER A 247 29.59 -16.95 12.42
C SER A 247 30.54 -16.03 13.17
N PHE A 248 31.25 -16.56 14.17
CA PHE A 248 32.37 -15.84 14.75
C PHE A 248 33.23 -15.49 13.55
N ARG A 249 33.20 -14.23 13.12
CA ARG A 249 34.22 -13.71 12.23
C ARG A 249 35.46 -13.76 13.09
N LEU A 250 36.17 -14.88 13.04
CA LEU A 250 37.56 -14.92 13.45
C LEU A 250 38.23 -13.87 12.58
N ILE A 251 38.58 -12.75 13.21
CA ILE A 251 39.44 -11.73 12.62
C ILE A 251 40.83 -12.36 12.60
N THR A 252 41.03 -13.30 11.70
CA THR A 252 42.34 -13.77 11.30
C THR A 252 42.31 -13.74 9.78
N PRO A 253 43.15 -12.93 9.13
CA PRO A 253 43.26 -12.97 7.67
C PRO A 253 43.71 -14.38 7.31
N ILE A 254 42.83 -15.13 6.67
CA ILE A 254 43.20 -16.39 6.01
C ILE A 254 44.00 -15.93 4.78
N PRO A 255 45.27 -16.36 4.60
CA PRO A 255 46.01 -16.03 3.39
C PRO A 255 45.27 -16.61 2.19
N ASP A 256 45.15 -15.81 1.12
CA ASP A 256 44.45 -16.20 -0.08
C ASP A 256 45.01 -17.53 -0.62
N PRO A 257 44.16 -18.52 -0.94
CA PRO A 257 44.61 -19.72 -1.60
C PRO A 257 45.17 -19.38 -3.00
N PRO A 258 46.16 -20.12 -3.50
CA PRO A 258 46.73 -19.87 -4.82
C PRO A 258 45.65 -20.01 -5.90
N PRO A 259 45.78 -19.29 -7.04
CA PRO A 259 44.76 -19.28 -8.08
C PRO A 259 44.62 -20.68 -8.69
N THR A 260 43.57 -21.39 -8.28
CA THR A 260 43.23 -22.67 -8.91
C THR A 260 42.54 -22.39 -10.24
N THR A 261 43.16 -22.87 -11.30
CA THR A 261 42.67 -22.94 -12.66
C THR A 261 41.33 -23.69 -12.74
N GLY A 262 40.35 -23.08 -13.40
CA GLY A 262 39.22 -23.78 -14.02
C GLY A 262 38.11 -24.28 -13.08
N CYS A 263 37.05 -23.50 -12.91
CA CYS A 263 35.79 -23.98 -12.34
C CYS A 263 35.10 -24.89 -13.37
N LYS A 264 34.96 -26.20 -13.07
CA LYS A 264 34.11 -27.13 -13.86
C LYS A 264 32.64 -26.88 -13.53
N LYS A 265 31.80 -26.91 -14.57
CA LYS A 265 30.35 -26.73 -14.46
C LYS A 265 29.70 -27.93 -13.77
N CYS A 266 28.75 -27.66 -12.88
CA CYS A 266 28.00 -28.66 -12.14
C CYS A 266 26.95 -29.36 -13.02
N TYR A 267 27.35 -30.25 -13.93
CA TYR A 267 26.51 -31.30 -14.49
C TYR A 267 27.41 -32.37 -15.10
N ASP A 268 27.77 -33.38 -14.30
CA ASP A 268 28.08 -34.71 -14.80
C ASP A 268 27.56 -35.74 -13.78
N PRO A 269 26.83 -36.77 -14.21
CA PRO A 269 26.34 -37.84 -13.34
C PRO A 269 27.45 -38.86 -13.03
N ILE A 270 27.32 -39.54 -11.89
CA ILE A 270 28.24 -40.58 -11.39
C ILE A 270 28.30 -41.77 -12.35
#